data_AF-A0A5B0LL20-F1
#
_entry.id   AF-A0A5B0LL20-F1
#
_cell.length_a   1.000
_cell.length_b   1.000
_cell.length_c   1.000
_cell.angle_alpha   90.00
_cell.angle_beta   90.00
_cell.angle_gamma   90.00
#
_symmetry.space_group_name_H-M   'P 1'
#
loop_
_entity.id
_entity.type
_entity.pdbx_description
1 polymer ?
#
loop_
_entity_poly.entity_id
_entity_poly.type
_entity_poly.pdbx_seq_one_letter_code
_entity_poly.pdbx_strand_id
1 'polypeptide(L)'
;MRQETIQLSPMRCSIRAVCLLQGHQSRAIRHTFSQANPGNSPKMGRKECLRILNSEMIASLNSLQKRIQGFKSVDGVPKSTETDFQLKFLGAVLLMRHYILQHELLPSELIDSVEIFKAKSIAEMAELHVQLLFRRWGHQYFDAVGSVVPELDFLTSAPAVEQLHGSIKALPVGDQEQVVRTVMDTIISHAPDHYPPGRKASERFDKIREAFRQVDSLDQGRMNLAREANHQADFSISSLVNELIKFLQEPEIETQPFQKRIEYQLVYYMLDHLNTFYHPIKETVIQQREDHELVQDQLKFISVYLKHYRNKCLGNTSRADIFHTLREYLVKARSVKPQDAPFHRWVRTSFAEIFPSKDCLDPSVHTSLHFSQRISAWMTFYKQDFFIEEKKIADTV
;
A
#
# COMPACT_ATOMS: atom_id res chain seq x y z
N MET A 1 -5.04 -15.94 43.77
CA MET A 1 -3.96 -15.61 42.82
C MET A 1 -4.61 -15.12 41.53
N ARG A 2 -4.72 -13.79 41.36
CA ARG A 2 -5.18 -13.16 40.11
C ARG A 2 -3.93 -12.82 39.29
N GLN A 3 -3.82 -13.37 38.08
CA GLN A 3 -2.90 -12.89 37.07
C GLN A 3 -3.63 -11.82 36.25
N GLU A 4 -3.21 -10.57 36.40
CA GLU A 4 -3.63 -9.48 35.52
C GLU A 4 -2.79 -9.52 34.24
N THR A 5 -3.45 -9.90 33.15
CA THR A 5 -2.92 -9.80 31.80
C THR A 5 -2.95 -8.33 31.38
N ILE A 6 -1.82 -7.63 31.47
CA ILE A 6 -1.70 -6.26 30.97
C ILE A 6 -1.60 -6.30 29.45
N GLN A 7 -2.72 -6.06 28.76
CA GLN A 7 -2.70 -5.63 27.35
C GLN A 7 -2.10 -4.22 27.27
N LEU A 8 -0.85 -4.12 26.80
CA LEU A 8 -0.21 -2.84 26.48
C LEU A 8 -0.67 -2.38 25.09
N SER A 9 -1.55 -1.38 25.07
CA SER A 9 -1.94 -0.63 23.87
C SER A 9 -0.70 0.03 23.21
N PRO A 10 -0.56 -0.02 21.86
CA PRO A 10 0.53 0.63 21.12
C PRO A 10 0.67 2.13 21.41
N MET A 11 -0.43 2.83 21.72
CA MET A 11 -0.41 4.27 22.07
C MET A 11 0.42 4.56 23.33
N ARG A 12 0.46 3.64 24.30
CA ARG A 12 1.21 3.86 25.55
C ARG A 12 2.72 3.81 25.34
N CYS A 13 3.23 3.09 24.33
CA CYS A 13 4.66 3.08 24.03
C CYS A 13 5.10 4.36 23.32
N SER A 14 4.31 4.88 22.39
CA SER A 14 4.60 6.14 21.67
C SER A 14 4.55 7.36 22.59
N ILE A 15 3.54 7.44 23.48
CA ILE A 15 3.47 8.49 24.50
C ILE A 15 4.65 8.39 25.45
N ARG A 16 5.06 7.17 25.86
CA ARG A 16 6.22 7.00 26.74
C ARG A 16 7.53 7.40 26.07
N ALA A 17 7.70 7.16 24.76
CA ALA A 17 8.87 7.61 24.01
C ALA A 17 8.92 9.14 23.88
N VAL A 18 7.78 9.79 23.58
CA VAL A 18 7.69 11.26 23.49
C VAL A 18 7.80 11.92 24.87
N CYS A 19 7.18 11.36 25.91
CA CYS A 19 7.34 11.84 27.30
C CYS A 19 8.75 11.56 27.84
N LEU A 20 9.43 10.49 27.39
CA LEU A 20 10.85 10.29 27.68
C LEU A 20 11.69 11.34 26.97
N LEU A 21 11.39 11.69 25.71
CA LEU A 21 12.09 12.76 24.99
C LEU A 21 11.87 14.12 25.67
N GLN A 22 10.62 14.51 25.97
CA GLN A 22 10.31 15.76 26.68
C GLN A 22 10.81 15.77 28.14
N GLY A 23 10.76 14.62 28.82
CA GLY A 23 11.26 14.42 30.19
C GLY A 23 12.78 14.43 30.26
N HIS A 24 13.48 13.87 29.27
CA HIS A 24 14.92 13.99 29.11
C HIS A 24 15.32 15.41 28.73
N GLN A 25 14.57 16.13 27.90
CA GLN A 25 14.82 17.55 27.64
C GLN A 25 14.70 18.39 28.92
N SER A 26 13.64 18.18 29.72
CA SER A 26 13.46 18.89 31.00
C SER A 26 14.47 18.48 32.08
N ARG A 27 14.88 17.21 32.14
CA ARG A 27 15.89 16.73 33.09
C ARG A 27 17.31 17.10 32.69
N ALA A 28 17.66 17.04 31.40
CA ALA A 28 18.96 17.48 30.90
C ALA A 28 19.14 18.97 31.23
N ILE A 29 18.15 19.82 30.92
CA ILE A 29 18.20 21.24 31.29
C ILE A 29 18.36 21.43 32.81
N ARG A 30 17.66 20.67 33.66
CA ARG A 30 17.82 20.78 35.13
C ARG A 30 19.15 20.22 35.65
N HIS A 31 19.68 19.15 35.07
CA HIS A 31 20.92 18.51 35.53
C HIS A 31 22.16 19.35 35.15
N THR A 32 22.15 19.99 33.97
CA THR A 32 23.20 20.93 33.56
C THR A 32 23.22 22.19 34.45
N PHE A 33 22.07 22.63 34.97
CA PHE A 33 21.98 23.74 35.92
C PHE A 33 22.31 23.34 37.37
N SER A 34 22.14 22.08 37.76
CA SER A 34 22.36 21.61 39.14
C SER A 34 23.79 21.14 39.44
N GLN A 35 24.60 20.84 38.42
CA GLN A 35 26.00 20.40 38.60
C GLN A 35 27.05 21.51 38.40
N ALA A 36 26.63 22.76 38.23
CA ALA A 36 27.55 23.89 38.19
C ALA A 36 27.97 24.28 39.63
N ASN A 37 29.21 23.95 39.98
CA ASN A 37 29.89 24.49 41.16
C ASN A 37 29.94 26.03 41.01
N PRO A 38 29.49 26.83 42.00
CA PRO A 38 29.24 28.27 41.82
C PRO A 38 30.50 29.12 41.56
N GLY A 39 31.69 28.52 41.61
CA GLY A 39 32.97 29.23 41.45
C GLY A 39 33.65 29.08 40.10
N ASN A 40 33.26 28.16 39.22
CA ASN A 40 33.91 27.97 37.90
C ASN A 40 32.98 27.19 36.96
N SER A 41 32.15 27.89 36.19
CA SER A 41 31.55 27.30 34.99
C SER A 41 31.59 28.34 33.85
N PRO A 42 32.02 27.96 32.63
CA PRO A 42 31.79 28.81 31.48
C PRO A 42 30.29 28.91 31.31
N LYS A 43 29.76 30.14 31.28
CA LYS A 43 28.36 30.42 30.97
C LYS A 43 28.07 29.87 29.56
N MET A 44 27.71 28.60 29.47
CA MET A 44 27.29 28.00 28.22
C MET A 44 25.97 28.68 27.84
N GLY A 45 26.03 29.54 26.83
CA GLY A 45 24.89 30.35 26.42
C GLY A 45 23.73 29.47 25.98
N ARG A 46 22.49 29.94 26.16
CA ARG A 46 21.25 29.25 25.76
C ARG A 46 21.29 28.68 24.32
N LYS A 47 22.00 29.36 23.41
CA LYS A 47 22.23 28.92 22.02
C LYS A 47 23.06 27.64 21.93
N GLU A 48 24.07 27.50 22.77
CA GLU A 48 24.97 26.34 22.78
C GLU A 48 24.28 25.10 23.38
N CYS A 49 23.49 25.27 24.46
CA CYS A 49 22.66 24.19 24.99
C CYS A 49 21.62 23.70 23.97
N LEU A 50 20.97 24.62 23.24
CA LEU A 50 20.01 24.28 22.19
C LEU A 50 20.69 23.50 21.05
N ARG A 51 21.91 23.89 20.68
CA ARG A 51 22.72 23.24 19.65
C ARG A 51 23.05 21.79 20.02
N ILE A 52 23.49 21.57 21.26
CA ILE A 52 23.82 20.23 21.78
C ILE A 52 22.57 19.34 21.79
N LEU A 53 21.44 19.85 22.30
CA LEU A 53 20.18 19.11 22.37
C LEU A 53 19.65 18.70 20.98
N ASN A 54 19.74 19.61 20.01
CA ASN A 54 19.37 19.34 18.63
C ASN A 54 20.27 18.26 18.01
N SER A 55 21.58 18.31 18.30
CA SER A 55 22.54 17.31 17.81
C SER A 55 22.27 15.90 18.36
N GLU A 56 21.98 15.77 19.66
CA GLU A 56 21.64 14.47 20.29
C GLU A 56 20.33 13.89 19.75
N MET A 57 19.35 14.76 19.48
CA MET A 57 18.07 14.37 18.92
C MET A 57 18.22 13.87 17.48
N ILE A 58 18.96 14.60 16.63
CA ILE A 58 19.31 14.15 15.27
C ILE A 58 20.00 12.79 15.32
N ALA A 59 20.99 12.63 16.20
CA ALA A 59 21.71 11.37 16.35
C ALA A 59 20.78 10.20 16.75
N SER A 60 19.82 10.45 17.64
CA SER A 60 18.83 9.46 18.07
C SER A 60 17.90 9.05 16.93
N LEU A 61 17.36 10.01 16.18
CA LEU A 61 16.47 9.74 15.04
C LEU A 61 17.21 9.02 13.91
N ASN A 62 18.45 9.41 13.61
CA ASN A 62 19.28 8.72 12.63
C ASN A 62 19.70 7.31 13.08
N SER A 63 19.86 7.09 14.39
CA SER A 63 20.07 5.74 14.95
C SER A 63 18.85 4.84 14.74
N LEU A 64 17.63 5.37 14.87
CA LEU A 64 16.40 4.64 14.54
C LEU A 64 16.35 4.27 13.05
N GLN A 65 16.70 5.19 12.15
CA GLN A 65 16.79 4.88 10.71
C GLN A 65 17.75 3.71 10.46
N LYS A 66 18.95 3.76 11.05
CA LYS A 66 19.95 2.70 10.91
C LYS A 66 19.45 1.35 11.40
N ARG A 67 18.67 1.32 12.49
CA ARG A 67 18.03 0.09 12.99
C ARG A 67 17.02 -0.48 11.99
N ILE A 68 16.20 0.37 11.38
CA ILE A 68 15.25 -0.05 10.33
C ILE A 68 16.01 -0.64 9.15
N GLN A 69 17.07 0.02 8.69
CA GLN A 69 17.91 -0.47 7.59
C GLN A 69 18.55 -1.83 7.93
N GLY A 70 18.91 -2.05 9.20
CA GLY A 70 19.41 -3.33 9.68
C GLY A 70 18.44 -4.51 9.50
N PHE A 71 17.12 -4.28 9.45
CA PHE A 71 16.14 -5.36 9.23
C PHE A 71 16.22 -5.97 7.82
N LYS A 72 16.79 -5.25 6.85
CA LYS A 72 17.07 -5.78 5.50
C LYS A 72 18.23 -6.78 5.48
N SER A 73 19.13 -6.71 6.47
CA SER A 73 20.43 -7.41 6.47
C SER A 73 20.46 -8.68 7.33
N VAL A 74 19.31 -9.15 7.83
CA VAL A 74 19.25 -10.36 8.66
C VAL A 74 19.29 -11.58 7.74
N ASP A 75 20.41 -12.30 7.78
CA ASP A 75 20.60 -13.57 7.05
C ASP A 75 19.73 -14.68 7.63
N GLY A 76 19.11 -15.47 6.74
CA GLY A 76 18.22 -16.59 7.07
C GLY A 76 16.74 -16.21 7.06
N VAL A 77 15.86 -17.22 7.08
CA VAL A 77 14.39 -17.00 7.14
C VAL A 77 14.04 -16.56 8.57
N PRO A 78 13.62 -15.30 8.80
CA PRO A 78 13.30 -14.83 10.15
C PRO A 78 12.13 -15.60 10.74
N LYS A 79 12.13 -15.82 12.06
CA LYS A 79 10.98 -16.45 12.73
C LYS A 79 9.75 -15.53 12.60
N SER A 80 8.54 -16.11 12.53
CA SER A 80 7.29 -15.33 12.44
C SER A 80 7.19 -14.22 13.51
N THR A 81 7.66 -14.49 14.73
CA THR A 81 7.65 -13.52 15.83
C THR A 81 8.61 -12.34 15.61
N GLU A 82 9.71 -12.56 14.89
CA GLU A 82 10.66 -11.52 14.53
C GLU A 82 10.08 -10.61 13.44
N THR A 83 9.47 -11.18 12.40
CA THR A 83 8.77 -10.43 11.36
C THR A 83 7.66 -9.55 11.94
N ASP A 84 6.86 -10.08 12.87
CA ASP A 84 5.81 -9.31 13.54
C ASP A 84 6.37 -8.18 14.40
N PHE A 85 7.51 -8.41 15.08
CA PHE A 85 8.21 -7.36 15.81
C PHE A 85 8.72 -6.26 14.87
N GLN A 86 9.36 -6.64 13.76
CA GLN A 86 9.88 -5.70 12.76
C GLN A 86 8.77 -4.84 12.15
N LEU A 87 7.61 -5.44 11.81
CA LEU A 87 6.43 -4.72 11.33
C LEU A 87 5.91 -3.71 12.35
N LYS A 88 5.77 -4.12 13.62
CA LYS A 88 5.31 -3.24 14.71
C LYS A 88 6.30 -2.10 14.98
N PHE A 89 7.59 -2.41 14.94
CA PHE A 89 8.64 -1.42 15.14
C PHE A 89 8.63 -0.37 14.02
N LEU A 90 8.58 -0.82 12.76
CA LEU A 90 8.47 0.06 11.61
C LEU A 90 7.22 0.96 11.68
N GLY A 91 6.06 0.36 12.03
CA GLY A 91 4.82 1.10 12.22
C GLY A 91 4.93 2.17 13.31
N ALA A 92 5.59 1.87 14.43
CA ALA A 92 5.82 2.84 15.50
C ALA A 92 6.70 4.02 15.06
N VAL A 93 7.73 3.77 14.23
CA VAL A 93 8.59 4.85 13.69
C VAL A 93 7.84 5.72 12.70
N LEU A 94 7.06 5.12 11.80
CA LEU A 94 6.23 5.88 10.85
C LEU A 94 5.16 6.73 11.55
N LEU A 95 4.55 6.18 12.60
CA LEU A 95 3.60 6.91 13.43
C LEU A 95 4.28 8.08 14.16
N MET A 96 5.44 7.86 14.78
CA MET A 96 6.24 8.92 15.43
C MET A 96 6.57 10.04 14.44
N ARG A 97 7.02 9.69 13.23
CA ARG A 97 7.31 10.64 12.16
C ARG A 97 6.07 11.48 11.84
N HIS A 98 4.92 10.83 11.65
CA HIS A 98 3.67 11.52 11.37
C HIS A 98 3.29 12.51 12.49
N TYR A 99 3.38 12.10 13.76
CA TYR A 99 3.10 12.98 14.90
C TYR A 99 4.04 14.18 14.96
N ILE A 100 5.34 13.99 14.68
CA ILE A 100 6.31 15.09 14.65
C ILE A 100 5.93 16.12 13.60
N LEU A 101 5.57 15.68 12.40
CA LEU A 101 5.19 16.57 11.30
C LEU A 101 3.83 17.25 11.56
N GLN A 102 2.83 16.48 12.00
CA GLN A 102 1.47 16.97 12.21
C GLN A 102 1.39 18.05 13.30
N HIS A 103 2.21 17.94 14.34
CA HIS A 103 2.22 18.88 15.46
C HIS A 103 3.43 19.82 15.46
N GLU A 104 4.17 19.88 14.35
CA GLU A 104 5.32 20.78 14.18
C GLU A 104 6.32 20.68 15.35
N LEU A 105 6.55 19.46 15.83
CA LEU A 105 7.34 19.24 17.05
C LEU A 105 8.84 19.55 16.86
N LEU A 106 9.28 19.69 15.62
CA LEU A 106 10.65 20.05 15.25
C LEU A 106 10.66 21.18 14.22
N PRO A 107 11.63 22.11 14.29
CA PRO A 107 11.85 23.11 13.26
C PRO A 107 12.14 22.47 11.89
N SER A 108 11.74 23.12 10.81
CA SER A 108 11.94 22.65 9.43
C SER A 108 13.42 22.39 9.11
N GLU A 109 14.33 23.25 9.57
CA GLU A 109 15.77 23.09 9.32
C GLU A 109 16.31 21.80 9.96
N LEU A 110 15.71 21.38 11.07
CA LEU A 110 16.08 20.13 11.74
C LEU A 110 15.49 18.93 11.02
N ILE A 111 14.23 19.02 10.57
CA ILE A 111 13.56 17.97 9.78
C ILE A 111 14.38 17.65 8.53
N ASP A 112 14.85 18.68 7.82
CA ASP A 112 15.65 18.53 6.60
C ASP A 112 17.00 17.82 6.85
N SER A 113 17.54 17.94 8.06
CA SER A 113 18.81 17.33 8.46
C SER A 113 18.71 15.85 8.89
N VAL A 114 17.50 15.33 9.06
CA VAL A 114 17.26 13.99 9.63
C VAL A 114 16.79 13.02 8.55
N GLU A 115 17.46 11.87 8.45
CA GLU A 115 17.25 10.91 7.36
C GLU A 115 15.83 10.33 7.35
N ILE A 116 15.21 10.08 8.50
CA ILE A 116 13.86 9.45 8.58
C ILE A 116 12.77 10.28 7.90
N PHE A 117 12.99 11.59 7.72
CA PHE A 117 12.02 12.49 7.11
C PHE A 117 12.15 12.60 5.60
N LYS A 118 13.30 12.18 5.03
CA LYS A 118 13.59 12.28 3.60
C LYS A 118 12.74 11.32 2.77
N ALA A 119 12.40 11.74 1.55
CA ALA A 119 11.62 10.96 0.59
C ALA A 119 12.17 9.54 0.36
N LYS A 120 13.48 9.45 0.12
CA LYS A 120 14.18 8.17 -0.08
C LYS A 120 13.96 7.19 1.09
N SER A 121 14.06 7.67 2.33
CA SER A 121 13.86 6.83 3.51
C SER A 121 12.42 6.31 3.63
N ILE A 122 11.44 7.09 3.17
CA ILE A 122 10.03 6.67 3.18
C ILE A 122 9.79 5.59 2.12
N ALA A 123 10.39 5.73 0.94
CA ALA A 123 10.35 4.68 -0.08
C ALA A 123 11.01 3.39 0.44
N GLU A 124 12.18 3.47 1.08
CA GLU A 124 12.86 2.33 1.71
C GLU A 124 12.04 1.68 2.83
N MET A 125 11.32 2.48 3.62
CA MET A 125 10.42 1.99 4.68
C MET A 125 9.18 1.32 4.10
N ALA A 126 8.59 1.86 3.03
CA ALA A 126 7.45 1.26 2.34
C ALA A 126 7.85 -0.08 1.67
N GLU A 127 9.01 -0.13 1.01
CA GLU A 127 9.63 -1.35 0.49
C GLU A 127 9.78 -2.40 1.60
N LEU A 128 10.42 -2.02 2.71
CA LEU A 128 10.64 -2.93 3.83
C LEU A 128 9.31 -3.44 4.40
N HIS A 129 8.30 -2.58 4.52
CA HIS A 129 6.98 -2.99 4.98
C HIS A 129 6.41 -4.12 4.11
N VAL A 130 6.47 -3.98 2.79
CA VAL A 130 6.01 -4.99 1.84
C VAL A 130 6.83 -6.28 1.94
N GLN A 131 8.17 -6.18 2.01
CA GLN A 131 9.05 -7.35 2.20
C GLN A 131 8.71 -8.12 3.47
N LEU A 132 8.43 -7.41 4.57
CA LEU A 132 8.02 -8.05 5.82
C LEU A 132 6.64 -8.72 5.71
N LEU A 133 5.71 -8.16 4.93
CA LEU A 133 4.43 -8.81 4.66
C LEU A 133 4.60 -10.08 3.82
N PHE A 134 5.50 -10.09 2.83
CA PHE A 134 5.87 -11.31 2.11
C PHE A 134 6.46 -12.37 3.06
N ARG A 135 7.34 -11.98 3.98
CA ARG A 135 7.88 -12.90 4.99
C ARG A 135 6.80 -13.43 5.93
N ARG A 136 5.83 -12.59 6.31
CA ARG A 136 4.74 -12.95 7.23
C ARG A 136 3.75 -13.93 6.60
N TRP A 137 3.34 -13.68 5.36
CA TRP A 137 2.28 -14.43 4.68
C TRP A 137 2.82 -15.53 3.75
N GLY A 138 4.08 -15.45 3.34
CA GLY A 138 4.67 -16.35 2.36
C GLY A 138 3.81 -16.46 1.10
N HIS A 139 3.60 -17.70 0.64
CA HIS A 139 2.77 -18.03 -0.52
C HIS A 139 1.34 -17.45 -0.47
N GLN A 140 0.82 -17.09 0.70
CA GLN A 140 -0.53 -16.53 0.87
C GLN A 140 -0.59 -15.01 0.66
N TYR A 141 0.53 -14.32 0.43
CA TYR A 141 0.54 -12.84 0.31
C TYR A 141 -0.52 -12.30 -0.66
N PHE A 142 -0.63 -12.89 -1.86
CA PHE A 142 -1.60 -12.47 -2.88
C PHE A 142 -3.05 -12.82 -2.55
N ASP A 143 -3.33 -13.50 -1.45
CA ASP A 143 -4.68 -13.80 -0.95
C ASP A 143 -4.93 -13.26 0.47
N ALA A 144 -3.88 -12.78 1.14
CA ALA A 144 -3.95 -12.32 2.51
C ALA A 144 -4.75 -11.01 2.64
N VAL A 145 -5.59 -10.97 3.68
CA VAL A 145 -6.13 -9.71 4.20
C VAL A 145 -4.97 -8.91 4.81
N GLY A 146 -4.90 -7.62 4.50
CA GLY A 146 -3.80 -6.75 4.88
C GLY A 146 -2.58 -6.82 3.96
N SER A 147 -2.65 -7.53 2.83
CA SER A 147 -1.64 -7.35 1.78
C SER A 147 -1.80 -5.99 1.08
N VAL A 148 -0.74 -5.53 0.42
CA VAL A 148 -0.69 -4.18 -0.15
C VAL A 148 -1.17 -4.18 -1.60
N VAL A 149 -1.96 -3.16 -1.93
CA VAL A 149 -2.26 -2.76 -3.31
C VAL A 149 -1.40 -1.52 -3.63
N PRO A 150 -0.54 -1.54 -4.65
CA PRO A 150 0.39 -0.44 -4.97
C PRO A 150 -0.31 0.72 -5.71
N GLU A 151 -1.43 1.18 -5.16
CA GLU A 151 -2.14 2.38 -5.63
C GLU A 151 -1.88 3.53 -4.66
N LEU A 152 -1.69 4.75 -5.16
CA LEU A 152 -1.47 5.91 -4.29
C LEU A 152 -2.63 6.09 -3.28
N ASP A 153 -3.86 5.97 -3.75
CA ASP A 153 -5.05 6.04 -2.90
C ASP A 153 -5.04 4.96 -1.82
N PHE A 154 -4.64 3.73 -2.14
CA PHE A 154 -4.54 2.66 -1.14
C PHE A 154 -3.48 2.98 -0.11
N LEU A 155 -2.27 3.35 -0.56
CA LEU A 155 -1.13 3.67 0.33
C LEU A 155 -1.36 4.90 1.22
N THR A 156 -2.36 5.72 0.92
CA THR A 156 -2.68 6.95 1.66
C THR A 156 -4.02 6.90 2.39
N SER A 157 -4.83 5.85 2.24
CA SER A 157 -6.15 5.76 2.87
C SER A 157 -6.55 4.38 3.42
N ALA A 158 -5.92 3.29 2.98
CA ALA A 158 -6.35 1.95 3.35
C ALA A 158 -5.93 1.56 4.78
N PRO A 159 -6.85 1.03 5.61
CA PRO A 159 -6.53 0.59 6.98
C PRO A 159 -5.33 -0.36 7.10
N ALA A 160 -5.10 -1.22 6.10
CA ALA A 160 -3.95 -2.13 6.07
C ALA A 160 -2.58 -1.44 6.15
N VAL A 161 -2.51 -0.18 5.72
CA VAL A 161 -1.29 0.59 5.58
C VAL A 161 -1.37 1.92 6.33
N GLU A 162 -2.21 2.01 7.36
CA GLU A 162 -2.50 3.25 8.10
C GLU A 162 -1.25 4.01 8.54
N GLN A 163 -0.25 3.28 9.03
CA GLN A 163 1.04 3.82 9.45
C GLN A 163 1.77 4.60 8.34
N LEU A 164 1.56 4.28 7.06
CA LEU A 164 2.22 4.93 5.92
C LEU A 164 1.50 6.22 5.49
N HIS A 165 0.22 6.39 5.81
CA HIS A 165 -0.64 7.44 5.23
C HIS A 165 -0.05 8.84 5.35
N GLY A 166 0.17 9.27 6.60
CA GLY A 166 0.67 10.61 6.88
C GLY A 166 2.08 10.82 6.33
N SER A 167 2.85 9.73 6.19
CA SER A 167 4.21 9.83 5.67
C SER A 167 4.27 10.03 4.17
N ILE A 168 3.41 9.36 3.42
CA ILE A 168 3.32 9.48 1.97
C ILE A 168 2.61 10.79 1.60
N LYS A 169 1.50 11.15 2.26
CA LYS A 169 0.77 12.40 1.99
C LYS A 169 1.60 13.67 2.16
N ALA A 170 2.58 13.64 3.06
CA ALA A 170 3.47 14.77 3.31
C ALA A 170 4.54 14.96 2.22
N LEU A 171 4.68 14.02 1.29
CA LEU A 171 5.65 14.11 0.21
C LEU A 171 5.14 14.93 -0.98
N PRO A 172 6.04 15.59 -1.73
CA PRO A 172 5.72 16.11 -3.06
C PRO A 172 5.22 15.01 -4.01
N VAL A 173 4.44 15.37 -5.02
CA VAL A 173 3.79 14.41 -5.95
C VAL A 173 4.79 13.45 -6.61
N GLY A 174 5.94 13.95 -7.09
CA GLY A 174 6.96 13.08 -7.70
C GLY A 174 7.59 12.08 -6.72
N ASP A 175 7.71 12.45 -5.44
CA ASP A 175 8.19 11.54 -4.40
C ASP A 175 7.12 10.53 -3.98
N GLN A 176 5.83 10.89 -4.05
CA GLN A 176 4.72 9.96 -3.85
C GLN A 176 4.70 8.88 -4.94
N GLU A 177 4.90 9.29 -6.20
CA GLU A 177 5.05 8.37 -7.33
C GLU A 177 6.21 7.40 -7.09
N GLN A 178 7.38 7.90 -6.68
CA GLN A 178 8.53 7.05 -6.40
C GLN A 178 8.25 6.02 -5.29
N VAL A 179 7.48 6.36 -4.27
CA VAL A 179 7.06 5.40 -3.23
C VAL A 179 6.16 4.33 -3.82
N VAL A 180 5.14 4.72 -4.60
CA VAL A 180 4.23 3.77 -5.28
C VAL A 180 5.03 2.84 -6.19
N ARG A 181 5.95 3.40 -6.99
CA ARG A 181 6.84 2.66 -7.89
C ARG A 181 7.68 1.64 -7.13
N THR A 182 8.31 2.07 -6.04
CA THR A 182 9.14 1.20 -5.20
C THR A 182 8.34 0.03 -4.62
N VAL A 183 7.12 0.30 -4.11
CA VAL A 183 6.23 -0.73 -3.57
C VAL A 183 5.81 -1.72 -4.68
N MET A 184 5.44 -1.21 -5.84
CA MET A 184 5.06 -2.03 -6.99
C MET A 184 6.21 -2.92 -7.48
N ASP A 185 7.41 -2.37 -7.66
CA ASP A 185 8.60 -3.11 -8.09
C ASP A 185 8.95 -4.21 -7.09
N THR A 186 8.81 -3.92 -5.80
CA THR A 186 8.99 -4.91 -4.73
C THR A 186 7.98 -6.05 -4.85
N ILE A 187 6.71 -5.76 -5.13
CA ILE A 187 5.68 -6.81 -5.30
C ILE A 187 5.97 -7.64 -6.56
N ILE A 188 6.31 -7.00 -7.68
CA ILE A 188 6.63 -7.67 -8.94
C ILE A 188 7.87 -8.56 -8.80
N SER A 189 8.90 -8.13 -8.06
CA SER A 189 10.12 -8.90 -7.88
C SER A 189 9.93 -10.18 -7.08
N HIS A 190 8.99 -10.17 -6.12
CA HIS A 190 8.69 -11.33 -5.27
C HIS A 190 7.62 -12.27 -5.87
N ALA A 191 6.89 -11.82 -6.90
CA ALA A 191 5.82 -12.61 -7.51
C ALA A 191 6.27 -14.01 -8.01
N PRO A 192 7.45 -14.18 -8.66
CA PRO A 192 7.90 -15.50 -9.11
C PRO A 192 8.04 -16.54 -7.99
N ASP A 193 8.39 -16.11 -6.77
CA ASP A 193 8.54 -17.00 -5.60
C ASP A 193 7.20 -17.59 -5.13
N HIS A 194 6.09 -17.06 -5.64
CA HIS A 194 4.74 -17.46 -5.28
C HIS A 194 4.09 -18.32 -6.36
N TYR A 195 4.78 -18.60 -7.46
CA TYR A 195 4.28 -19.53 -8.46
C TYR A 195 4.39 -20.98 -7.97
N PRO A 196 3.55 -21.90 -8.51
CA PRO A 196 3.71 -23.32 -8.21
C PRO A 196 5.14 -23.80 -8.50
N PRO A 197 5.71 -24.72 -7.70
CA PRO A 197 7.09 -25.17 -7.86
C PRO A 197 7.41 -25.59 -9.29
N GLY A 198 8.52 -25.07 -9.83
CA GLY A 198 8.98 -25.37 -11.19
C GLY A 198 8.24 -24.64 -12.32
N ARG A 199 7.27 -23.77 -11.99
CA ARG A 199 6.60 -22.92 -12.99
C ARG A 199 7.29 -21.57 -13.11
N LYS A 200 7.35 -21.08 -14.34
CA LYS A 200 7.72 -19.70 -14.67
C LYS A 200 6.45 -18.93 -15.00
N ALA A 201 6.57 -17.61 -15.02
CA ALA A 201 5.53 -16.73 -15.54
C ALA A 201 5.16 -17.10 -16.99
N SER A 202 3.95 -16.73 -17.40
CA SER A 202 3.58 -16.82 -18.81
C SER A 202 4.50 -15.99 -19.69
N GLU A 203 4.71 -16.42 -20.93
CA GLU A 203 5.60 -15.73 -21.85
C GLU A 203 5.14 -14.29 -22.12
N ARG A 204 3.82 -14.08 -22.25
CA ARG A 204 3.26 -12.75 -22.45
C ARG A 204 3.44 -11.87 -21.22
N PHE A 205 3.17 -12.40 -20.02
CA PHE A 205 3.38 -11.66 -18.79
C PHE A 205 4.87 -11.31 -18.58
N ASP A 206 5.78 -12.25 -18.84
CA ASP A 206 7.23 -12.00 -18.74
C ASP A 206 7.66 -10.86 -19.68
N LYS A 207 7.18 -10.84 -20.94
CA LYS A 207 7.44 -9.74 -21.89
C LYS A 207 6.91 -8.40 -21.38
N ILE A 208 5.69 -8.38 -20.86
CA ILE A 208 5.07 -7.19 -20.26
C ILE A 208 5.90 -6.70 -19.07
N ARG A 209 6.28 -7.60 -18.17
CA ARG A 209 7.06 -7.28 -16.97
C ARG A 209 8.40 -6.66 -17.32
N GLU A 210 9.14 -7.26 -18.26
CA GLU A 210 10.43 -6.71 -18.68
C GLU A 210 10.27 -5.36 -19.39
N ALA A 211 9.28 -5.19 -20.26
CA ALA A 211 9.00 -3.91 -20.89
C ALA A 211 8.63 -2.82 -19.86
N PHE A 212 7.86 -3.16 -18.84
CA PHE A 212 7.46 -2.26 -17.76
C PHE A 212 8.65 -1.77 -16.91
N ARG A 213 9.61 -2.66 -16.61
CA ARG A 213 10.85 -2.31 -15.90
C ARG A 213 11.70 -1.29 -16.66
N GLN A 214 11.60 -1.25 -17.99
CA GLN A 214 12.34 -0.30 -18.82
C GLN A 214 11.68 1.08 -18.90
N VAL A 215 10.46 1.28 -18.38
CA VAL A 215 9.74 2.57 -18.46
C VAL A 215 10.54 3.71 -17.81
N ASP A 216 11.14 3.50 -16.64
CA ASP A 216 11.89 4.56 -15.93
C ASP A 216 13.16 4.98 -16.69
N SER A 217 13.80 4.01 -17.37
CA SER A 217 14.98 4.28 -18.21
C SER A 217 14.64 5.12 -19.45
N LEU A 218 13.39 5.03 -19.92
CA LEU A 218 12.87 5.82 -21.02
C LEU A 218 12.46 7.22 -20.57
N ASP A 219 11.98 7.38 -19.33
CA ASP A 219 11.47 8.65 -18.83
C ASP A 219 12.60 9.62 -18.40
N GLN A 220 13.69 9.11 -17.80
CA GLN A 220 14.91 9.92 -17.57
C GLN A 220 15.56 10.42 -18.87
N GLY A 221 15.42 9.66 -19.96
CA GLY A 221 15.90 10.06 -21.30
C GLY A 221 14.99 11.06 -22.01
N ARG A 222 13.67 11.00 -21.78
CA ARG A 222 12.68 11.80 -22.51
C ARG A 222 12.46 13.20 -21.95
N MET A 223 12.62 13.41 -20.65
CA MET A 223 12.61 14.77 -20.09
C MET A 223 13.70 15.66 -20.71
N ASN A 224 14.83 15.08 -21.14
CA ASN A 224 15.92 15.80 -21.80
C ASN A 224 15.74 15.93 -23.33
N LEU A 225 14.99 15.03 -23.98
CA LEU A 225 14.87 14.97 -25.44
C LEU A 225 13.53 15.47 -26.00
N ALA A 226 12.47 15.54 -25.18
CA ALA A 226 11.16 16.01 -25.60
C ALA A 226 11.10 17.52 -25.90
N ARG A 227 12.17 18.27 -25.64
CA ARG A 227 12.32 19.66 -26.12
C ARG A 227 12.74 19.76 -27.59
N GLU A 228 13.23 18.69 -28.23
CA GLU A 228 13.90 18.83 -29.54
C GLU A 228 13.56 17.81 -30.63
N ALA A 229 12.81 16.73 -30.36
CA ALA A 229 12.56 15.73 -31.40
C ALA A 229 11.09 15.30 -31.54
N ASN A 230 10.51 15.67 -32.69
CA ASN A 230 9.25 15.16 -33.23
C ASN A 230 9.17 13.62 -33.21
N HIS A 231 8.08 13.09 -32.67
CA HIS A 231 7.31 11.91 -33.11
C HIS A 231 7.95 10.53 -33.28
N GLN A 232 9.13 10.20 -32.74
CA GLN A 232 9.71 8.86 -32.97
C GLN A 232 10.01 8.01 -31.72
N ALA A 233 9.77 8.52 -30.52
CA ALA A 233 9.94 7.75 -29.27
C ALA A 233 8.63 7.15 -28.72
N ASP A 234 7.44 7.58 -29.14
CA ASP A 234 6.16 7.20 -28.49
C ASP A 234 5.67 5.75 -28.72
N PHE A 235 6.43 4.93 -29.43
CA PHE A 235 6.02 3.56 -29.77
C PHE A 235 6.22 2.51 -28.65
N SER A 236 7.12 2.70 -27.67
CA SER A 236 7.39 1.65 -26.67
C SER A 236 6.38 1.61 -25.53
N ILE A 237 6.07 2.74 -24.90
CA ILE A 237 5.16 2.79 -23.74
C ILE A 237 3.70 2.67 -24.19
N SER A 238 3.32 3.30 -25.31
CA SER A 238 1.97 3.13 -25.89
C SER A 238 1.70 1.68 -26.28
N SER A 239 2.70 0.99 -26.84
CA SER A 239 2.61 -0.46 -27.12
C SER A 239 2.47 -1.27 -25.83
N LEU A 240 3.23 -0.94 -24.78
CA LEU A 240 3.11 -1.60 -23.49
C LEU A 240 1.70 -1.42 -22.88
N VAL A 241 1.15 -0.20 -22.90
CA VAL A 241 -0.19 0.10 -22.40
C VAL A 241 -1.25 -0.67 -23.17
N ASN A 242 -1.13 -0.73 -24.49
CA ASN A 242 -2.01 -1.53 -25.32
C ASN A 242 -1.94 -3.02 -24.99
N GLU A 243 -0.75 -3.56 -24.74
CA GLU A 243 -0.57 -4.96 -24.33
C GLU A 243 -1.11 -5.23 -22.92
N LEU A 244 -0.93 -4.30 -21.98
CA LEU A 244 -1.53 -4.37 -20.64
C LEU A 244 -3.06 -4.39 -20.70
N ILE A 245 -3.66 -3.50 -21.50
CA ILE A 245 -5.13 -3.46 -21.69
C ILE A 245 -5.62 -4.76 -22.31
N LYS A 246 -4.96 -5.24 -23.38
CA LYS A 246 -5.33 -6.52 -24.00
C LYS A 246 -5.19 -7.67 -23.01
N PHE A 247 -4.18 -7.69 -22.15
CA PHE A 247 -4.02 -8.75 -21.14
C PHE A 247 -5.13 -8.68 -20.08
N LEU A 248 -5.53 -7.47 -19.69
CA LEU A 248 -6.63 -7.26 -18.74
C LEU A 248 -7.98 -7.74 -19.26
N GLN A 249 -8.21 -7.55 -20.56
CA GLN A 249 -9.44 -7.93 -21.26
C GLN A 249 -9.44 -9.42 -21.62
N GLU A 250 -8.31 -9.91 -22.12
CA GLU A 250 -8.07 -11.27 -22.62
C GLU A 250 -6.84 -11.88 -21.93
N PRO A 251 -7.01 -12.33 -20.67
CA PRO A 251 -5.94 -12.93 -19.88
C PRO A 251 -5.58 -14.33 -20.38
N GLU A 252 -4.37 -14.80 -20.08
CA GLU A 252 -3.97 -16.17 -20.45
C GLU A 252 -4.70 -17.23 -19.61
N ILE A 253 -5.70 -17.86 -20.23
CA ILE A 253 -6.59 -18.83 -19.57
C ILE A 253 -5.89 -20.18 -19.27
N GLU A 254 -4.80 -20.50 -19.97
CA GLU A 254 -4.14 -21.81 -19.88
C GLU A 254 -3.23 -21.97 -18.65
N THR A 255 -2.88 -20.86 -17.99
CA THR A 255 -2.09 -20.87 -16.76
C THR A 255 -2.86 -21.46 -15.57
N GLN A 256 -2.11 -22.02 -14.61
CA GLN A 256 -2.66 -22.49 -13.33
C GLN A 256 -3.47 -21.37 -12.64
N PRO A 257 -4.64 -21.65 -12.03
CA PRO A 257 -5.52 -20.61 -11.50
C PRO A 257 -4.85 -19.60 -10.55
N PHE A 258 -3.95 -20.08 -9.68
CA PHE A 258 -3.24 -19.22 -8.74
C PHE A 258 -2.24 -18.28 -9.43
N GLN A 259 -1.45 -18.83 -10.37
CA GLN A 259 -0.52 -18.05 -11.19
C GLN A 259 -1.26 -17.02 -12.04
N LYS A 260 -2.35 -17.43 -12.71
CA LYS A 260 -3.23 -16.57 -13.51
C LYS A 260 -3.67 -15.34 -12.72
N ARG A 261 -4.11 -15.56 -11.48
CA ARG A 261 -4.56 -14.50 -10.57
C ARG A 261 -3.45 -13.53 -10.21
N ILE A 262 -2.25 -14.03 -9.92
CA ILE A 262 -1.09 -13.18 -9.61
C ILE A 262 -0.74 -12.32 -10.84
N GLU A 263 -0.55 -12.93 -12.00
CA GLU A 263 -0.18 -12.20 -13.23
C GLU A 263 -1.22 -11.13 -13.58
N TYR A 264 -2.51 -11.46 -13.45
CA TYR A 264 -3.60 -10.52 -13.66
C TYR A 264 -3.58 -9.33 -12.70
N GLN A 265 -3.35 -9.58 -11.40
CA GLN A 265 -3.21 -8.51 -10.40
C GLN A 265 -2.04 -7.58 -10.72
N LEU A 266 -0.90 -8.15 -11.12
CA LEU A 266 0.30 -7.37 -11.44
C LEU A 266 0.12 -6.53 -12.70
N VAL A 267 -0.55 -7.06 -13.73
CA VAL A 267 -0.92 -6.30 -14.93
C VAL A 267 -1.83 -5.13 -14.58
N TYR A 268 -2.82 -5.36 -13.71
CA TYR A 268 -3.66 -4.29 -13.21
C TYR A 268 -2.83 -3.20 -12.49
N TYR A 269 -1.92 -3.58 -11.60
CA TYR A 269 -1.05 -2.63 -10.88
C TYR A 269 -0.18 -1.79 -11.82
N MET A 270 0.44 -2.42 -12.82
CA MET A 270 1.23 -1.72 -13.84
C MET A 270 0.37 -0.72 -14.63
N LEU A 271 -0.83 -1.12 -15.04
CA LEU A 271 -1.72 -0.28 -15.83
C LEU A 271 -2.28 0.88 -15.00
N ASP A 272 -2.65 0.64 -13.74
CA ASP A 272 -3.11 1.67 -12.82
C ASP A 272 -2.03 2.73 -12.56
N HIS A 273 -0.78 2.30 -12.35
CA HIS A 273 0.36 3.21 -12.17
C HIS A 273 0.56 4.11 -13.40
N LEU A 274 0.58 3.54 -14.62
CA LEU A 274 0.71 4.33 -15.85
C LEU A 274 -0.46 5.29 -16.04
N ASN A 275 -1.69 4.84 -15.78
CA ASN A 275 -2.89 5.68 -15.89
C ASN A 275 -2.91 6.82 -14.85
N THR A 276 -2.29 6.63 -13.69
CA THR A 276 -2.27 7.61 -12.59
C THR A 276 -1.17 8.66 -12.77
N PHE A 277 0.05 8.24 -13.12
CA PHE A 277 1.22 9.13 -13.10
C PHE A 277 1.69 9.60 -14.49
N TYR A 278 1.32 8.90 -15.57
CA TYR A 278 1.77 9.24 -16.92
C TYR A 278 0.65 9.91 -17.73
N HIS A 279 0.46 11.21 -17.51
CA HIS A 279 -0.58 12.01 -18.16
C HIS A 279 -0.65 11.87 -19.69
N PRO A 280 0.47 11.94 -20.44
CA PRO A 280 0.42 11.81 -21.90
C PRO A 280 -0.20 10.46 -22.33
N ILE A 281 0.11 9.37 -21.64
CA ILE A 281 -0.43 8.03 -21.96
C ILE A 281 -1.94 7.99 -21.73
N LYS A 282 -2.39 8.54 -20.59
CA LYS A 282 -3.81 8.60 -20.26
C LYS A 282 -4.59 9.33 -21.34
N GLU A 283 -4.08 10.47 -21.80
CA GLU A 283 -4.75 11.33 -22.77
C GLU A 283 -4.61 10.84 -24.21
N THR A 284 -3.46 10.27 -24.61
CA THR A 284 -3.21 9.89 -26.01
C THR A 284 -3.49 8.42 -26.30
N VAL A 285 -3.30 7.51 -25.33
CA VAL A 285 -3.45 6.07 -25.55
C VAL A 285 -4.77 5.57 -24.98
N ILE A 286 -5.12 5.93 -23.76
CA ILE A 286 -6.33 5.40 -23.12
C ILE A 286 -7.57 6.16 -23.62
N GLN A 287 -7.57 7.49 -23.58
CA GLN A 287 -8.74 8.31 -23.93
C GLN A 287 -9.07 8.32 -25.43
N GLN A 288 -8.11 8.08 -26.31
CA GLN A 288 -8.34 8.06 -27.77
C GLN A 288 -8.89 6.71 -28.28
N ARG A 289 -9.04 5.72 -27.39
CA ARG A 289 -9.55 4.40 -27.78
C ARG A 289 -11.06 4.38 -27.88
N GLU A 290 -11.56 3.56 -28.80
CA GLU A 290 -12.99 3.28 -28.92
C GLU A 290 -13.55 2.63 -27.65
N ASP A 291 -12.76 1.79 -26.97
CA ASP A 291 -13.14 1.08 -25.75
C ASP A 291 -12.71 1.80 -24.45
N HIS A 292 -12.39 3.09 -24.49
CA HIS A 292 -11.85 3.82 -23.32
C HIS A 292 -12.77 3.77 -22.09
N GLU A 293 -14.10 3.88 -22.26
CA GLU A 293 -15.06 3.78 -21.15
C GLU A 293 -15.01 2.40 -20.48
N LEU A 294 -14.87 1.34 -21.29
CA LEU A 294 -14.74 -0.03 -20.80
C LEU A 294 -13.47 -0.17 -19.95
N VAL A 295 -12.33 0.32 -20.45
CA VAL A 295 -11.06 0.25 -19.73
C VAL A 295 -11.14 1.01 -18.40
N GLN A 296 -11.73 2.20 -18.38
CA GLN A 296 -11.90 2.97 -17.14
C GLN A 296 -12.78 2.23 -16.12
N ASP A 297 -13.87 1.62 -16.56
CA ASP A 297 -14.74 0.86 -15.68
C ASP A 297 -14.07 -0.40 -15.15
N GLN A 298 -13.27 -1.08 -15.98
CA GLN A 298 -12.48 -2.24 -15.55
C GLN A 298 -11.49 -1.85 -14.45
N LEU A 299 -10.71 -0.78 -14.66
CA LEU A 299 -9.73 -0.31 -13.68
C LEU A 299 -10.40 0.09 -12.36
N LYS A 300 -11.47 0.88 -12.41
CA LYS A 300 -12.21 1.29 -11.21
C LYS A 300 -12.82 0.09 -10.49
N PHE A 301 -13.43 -0.83 -11.23
CA PHE A 301 -14.03 -2.04 -10.64
C PHE A 301 -12.99 -2.90 -9.92
N ILE A 302 -11.82 -3.14 -10.53
CA ILE A 302 -10.74 -3.93 -9.92
C ILE A 302 -10.18 -3.22 -8.70
N SER A 303 -9.91 -1.90 -8.80
CA SER A 303 -9.42 -1.08 -7.68
C SER A 303 -10.32 -1.27 -6.46
N VAL A 304 -11.62 -1.02 -6.62
CA VAL A 304 -12.58 -1.07 -5.50
C VAL A 304 -12.71 -2.50 -4.96
N TYR A 305 -12.71 -3.51 -5.83
CA TYR A 305 -12.72 -4.92 -5.42
C TYR A 305 -11.49 -5.27 -4.57
N LEU A 306 -10.28 -4.94 -5.03
CA LEU A 306 -9.04 -5.27 -4.32
C LEU A 306 -8.92 -4.49 -3.01
N LYS A 307 -9.22 -3.18 -3.03
CA LYS A 307 -9.28 -2.33 -1.82
C LYS A 307 -10.19 -2.95 -0.76
N HIS A 308 -11.38 -3.41 -1.16
CA HIS A 308 -12.27 -4.09 -0.24
C HIS A 308 -11.69 -5.41 0.27
N TYR A 309 -11.28 -6.29 -0.64
CA TYR A 309 -10.79 -7.63 -0.31
C TYR A 309 -9.64 -7.57 0.71
N ARG A 310 -8.69 -6.64 0.51
CA ARG A 310 -7.54 -6.48 1.41
C ARG A 310 -7.87 -5.85 2.76
N ASN A 311 -8.90 -5.03 2.84
CA ASN A 311 -9.26 -4.33 4.08
C ASN A 311 -10.44 -4.98 4.83
N LYS A 312 -11.00 -6.08 4.32
CA LYS A 312 -12.27 -6.66 4.77
C LYS A 312 -12.34 -7.00 6.27
N CYS A 313 -11.23 -7.41 6.89
CA CYS A 313 -11.18 -7.76 8.31
C CYS A 313 -10.45 -6.72 9.18
N LEU A 314 -10.09 -5.56 8.61
CA LEU A 314 -9.27 -4.54 9.28
C LEU A 314 -10.09 -3.36 9.82
N GLY A 315 -11.43 -3.46 9.75
CA GLY A 315 -12.39 -2.65 10.49
C GLY A 315 -12.10 -1.16 10.49
N ASN A 316 -12.49 -0.46 9.42
CA ASN A 316 -12.61 1.02 9.39
C ASN A 316 -13.33 1.51 8.11
N THR A 317 -13.30 0.76 7.01
CA THR A 317 -14.14 1.06 5.84
C THR A 317 -15.55 0.50 6.07
N SER A 318 -16.56 1.38 6.11
CA SER A 318 -17.94 0.91 6.23
C SER A 318 -18.29 0.05 5.02
N ARG A 319 -18.93 -1.10 5.28
CA ARG A 319 -19.47 -1.95 4.22
C ARG A 319 -20.46 -1.19 3.34
N ALA A 320 -21.11 -0.16 3.89
CA ALA A 320 -22.00 0.74 3.18
C ALA A 320 -21.26 1.55 2.09
N ASP A 321 -20.07 2.06 2.38
CA ASP A 321 -19.27 2.87 1.44
C ASP A 321 -18.84 2.02 0.25
N ILE A 322 -18.37 0.81 0.52
CA ILE A 322 -17.94 -0.14 -0.53
C ILE A 322 -19.12 -0.58 -1.38
N PHE A 323 -20.26 -0.87 -0.76
CA PHE A 323 -21.49 -1.18 -1.48
C PHE A 323 -21.92 0.00 -2.36
N HIS A 324 -21.82 1.22 -1.85
CA HIS A 324 -22.16 2.42 -2.60
C HIS A 324 -21.25 2.60 -3.82
N THR A 325 -19.94 2.47 -3.65
CA THR A 325 -18.96 2.60 -4.74
C THR A 325 -19.08 1.48 -5.77
N LEU A 326 -19.39 0.24 -5.36
CA LEU A 326 -19.54 -0.87 -6.30
C LEU A 326 -20.93 -0.92 -6.95
N ARG A 327 -21.94 -0.23 -6.39
CA ARG A 327 -23.33 -0.31 -6.86
C ARG A 327 -23.44 -0.05 -8.37
N GLU A 328 -22.78 0.97 -8.88
CA GLU A 328 -22.84 1.33 -10.30
C GLU A 328 -22.26 0.23 -11.20
N TYR A 329 -21.08 -0.30 -10.88
CA TYR A 329 -20.44 -1.37 -11.64
C TYR A 329 -21.20 -2.69 -11.53
N LEU A 330 -21.85 -2.94 -10.41
CA LEU A 330 -22.68 -4.13 -10.21
C LEU A 330 -23.97 -4.06 -11.02
N VAL A 331 -24.57 -2.87 -11.11
CA VAL A 331 -25.70 -2.63 -12.02
C VAL A 331 -25.24 -2.83 -13.46
N LYS A 332 -24.07 -2.27 -13.84
CA LYS A 332 -23.48 -2.43 -15.17
C LYS A 332 -23.20 -3.90 -15.50
N ALA A 333 -22.63 -4.65 -14.56
CA ALA A 333 -22.34 -6.08 -14.69
C ALA A 333 -23.60 -6.96 -14.77
N ARG A 334 -24.78 -6.44 -14.45
CA ARG A 334 -26.08 -7.16 -14.56
C ARG A 334 -26.98 -6.57 -15.64
N SER A 335 -26.53 -5.51 -16.29
CA SER A 335 -27.32 -4.75 -17.24
C SER A 335 -27.52 -5.56 -18.51
N VAL A 336 -28.73 -5.44 -19.08
CA VAL A 336 -29.08 -5.98 -20.40
C VAL A 336 -28.88 -4.90 -21.48
N LYS A 337 -28.47 -3.69 -21.10
CA LYS A 337 -28.26 -2.58 -22.04
C LYS A 337 -27.08 -2.88 -22.98
N PRO A 338 -27.19 -2.62 -24.30
CA PRO A 338 -26.13 -2.89 -25.25
C PRO A 338 -24.79 -2.24 -24.90
N GLN A 339 -24.79 -1.00 -24.39
CA GLN A 339 -23.56 -0.29 -24.00
C GLN A 339 -22.81 -0.94 -22.83
N ASP A 340 -23.51 -1.72 -22.00
CA ASP A 340 -22.92 -2.39 -20.83
C ASP A 340 -22.47 -3.82 -21.16
N ALA A 341 -22.84 -4.33 -22.34
CA ALA A 341 -22.56 -5.71 -22.74
C ALA A 341 -21.06 -6.06 -22.75
N PRO A 342 -20.13 -5.20 -23.21
CA PRO A 342 -18.70 -5.48 -23.14
C PRO A 342 -18.20 -5.66 -21.70
N PHE A 343 -18.62 -4.76 -20.80
CA PHE A 343 -18.24 -4.83 -19.38
C PHE A 343 -18.84 -6.09 -18.72
N HIS A 344 -20.14 -6.34 -18.89
CA HIS A 344 -20.78 -7.55 -18.38
C HIS A 344 -20.09 -8.83 -18.87
N ARG A 345 -19.75 -8.90 -20.17
CA ARG A 345 -19.03 -10.04 -20.74
C ARG A 345 -17.68 -10.22 -20.08
N TRP A 346 -16.89 -9.16 -19.97
CA TRP A 346 -15.57 -9.20 -19.34
C TRP A 346 -15.64 -9.66 -17.88
N VAL A 347 -16.58 -9.13 -17.07
CA VAL A 347 -16.71 -9.55 -15.67
C VAL A 347 -16.99 -11.06 -15.61
N ARG A 348 -17.91 -11.55 -16.46
CA ARG A 348 -18.34 -12.96 -16.45
C ARG A 348 -17.29 -13.93 -16.97
N THR A 349 -16.54 -13.55 -18.01
CA THR A 349 -15.65 -14.46 -18.75
C THR A 349 -14.19 -14.35 -18.36
N SER A 350 -13.74 -13.18 -17.91
CA SER A 350 -12.34 -12.95 -17.52
C SER A 350 -12.22 -12.80 -16.00
N PHE A 351 -12.82 -11.76 -15.44
CA PHE A 351 -12.59 -11.40 -14.03
C PHE A 351 -13.07 -12.49 -13.05
N ALA A 352 -14.27 -13.02 -13.23
CA ALA A 352 -14.87 -14.01 -12.33
C ALA A 352 -14.19 -15.38 -12.36
N GLU A 353 -13.54 -15.71 -13.48
CA GLU A 353 -12.73 -16.92 -13.60
C GLU A 353 -11.43 -16.80 -12.79
N ILE A 354 -10.83 -15.60 -12.82
CA ILE A 354 -9.55 -15.30 -12.17
C ILE A 354 -9.71 -15.06 -10.66
N PHE A 355 -10.80 -14.41 -10.26
CA PHE A 355 -11.14 -14.17 -8.86
C PHE A 355 -12.38 -14.98 -8.50
N PRO A 356 -12.27 -16.32 -8.43
CA PRO A 356 -13.37 -17.11 -7.96
C PRO A 356 -13.59 -16.73 -6.49
N SER A 357 -14.70 -16.06 -6.18
CA SER A 357 -15.15 -15.76 -4.82
C SER A 357 -15.12 -17.03 -3.95
N LYS A 358 -13.99 -17.29 -3.30
CA LYS A 358 -13.85 -18.36 -2.31
C LYS A 358 -13.88 -17.82 -0.88
N ASP A 359 -13.63 -16.53 -0.66
CA ASP A 359 -13.29 -16.08 0.69
C ASP A 359 -14.29 -15.07 1.25
N CYS A 360 -15.38 -15.63 1.80
CA CYS A 360 -15.91 -15.26 3.13
C CYS A 360 -17.12 -16.09 3.59
N LEU A 361 -17.46 -17.19 2.92
CA LEU A 361 -18.54 -18.08 3.35
C LEU A 361 -17.98 -19.49 3.33
N ASP A 362 -17.87 -20.05 4.53
CA ASP A 362 -17.96 -21.48 4.88
C ASP A 362 -17.74 -22.51 3.74
N PRO A 363 -16.75 -23.43 3.86
CA PRO A 363 -16.53 -24.53 2.91
C PRO A 363 -17.73 -25.47 2.72
N SER A 364 -18.75 -25.42 3.57
CA SER A 364 -19.90 -26.33 3.50
C SER A 364 -20.96 -25.96 2.48
N VAL A 365 -20.88 -24.81 1.80
CA VAL A 365 -21.94 -24.41 0.84
C VAL A 365 -21.36 -23.90 -0.49
N HIS A 366 -21.73 -24.61 -1.56
CA HIS A 366 -21.73 -24.18 -2.96
C HIS A 366 -20.52 -24.52 -3.85
N THR A 367 -20.47 -25.79 -4.26
CA THR A 367 -19.81 -26.22 -5.50
C THR A 367 -20.68 -26.07 -6.77
N SER A 368 -21.82 -25.37 -6.73
CA SER A 368 -22.78 -25.36 -7.86
C SER A 368 -23.43 -24.03 -8.26
N LEU A 369 -23.01 -22.86 -7.72
CA LEU A 369 -23.69 -21.59 -8.03
C LEU A 369 -23.19 -20.91 -9.32
N HIS A 370 -24.13 -20.45 -10.14
CA HIS A 370 -23.88 -19.63 -11.33
C HIS A 370 -23.30 -18.24 -10.94
N PHE A 371 -22.53 -17.61 -11.85
CA PHE A 371 -21.88 -16.30 -11.65
C PHE A 371 -22.80 -15.19 -11.08
N SER A 372 -24.04 -15.08 -11.57
CA SER A 372 -25.03 -14.12 -11.05
C SER A 372 -25.41 -14.39 -9.59
N GLN A 373 -25.41 -15.66 -9.16
CA GLN A 373 -25.65 -16.08 -7.79
C GLN A 373 -24.40 -15.90 -6.92
N ARG A 374 -23.18 -15.97 -7.45
CA ARG A 374 -21.93 -15.69 -6.72
C ARG A 374 -21.77 -14.20 -6.43
N ILE A 375 -21.99 -13.35 -7.42
CA ILE A 375 -22.08 -11.90 -7.21
C ILE A 375 -23.27 -11.59 -6.31
N SER A 376 -24.41 -12.28 -6.44
CA SER A 376 -25.55 -12.09 -5.53
C SER A 376 -25.29 -12.59 -4.11
N ALA A 377 -24.51 -13.65 -3.89
CA ALA A 377 -24.15 -14.15 -2.56
C ALA A 377 -23.14 -13.22 -1.89
N TRP A 378 -22.15 -12.75 -2.67
CA TRP A 378 -21.27 -11.64 -2.27
C TRP A 378 -22.11 -10.42 -1.88
N MET A 379 -23.20 -10.11 -2.60
CA MET A 379 -24.17 -9.04 -2.28
C MET A 379 -25.12 -9.33 -1.10
N THR A 380 -25.56 -10.57 -0.90
CA THR A 380 -26.45 -10.96 0.21
C THR A 380 -25.71 -10.84 1.54
N PHE A 381 -24.41 -11.15 1.55
CA PHE A 381 -23.51 -10.86 2.67
C PHE A 381 -23.56 -9.37 3.06
N TYR A 382 -23.59 -8.44 2.09
CA TYR A 382 -23.75 -7.00 2.38
C TYR A 382 -25.15 -6.60 2.87
N LYS A 383 -26.21 -7.30 2.41
CA LYS A 383 -27.58 -7.02 2.85
C LYS A 383 -27.89 -7.56 4.25
N GLN A 384 -27.35 -8.72 4.62
CA GLN A 384 -27.69 -9.40 5.88
C GLN A 384 -27.01 -8.75 7.09
N ASP A 385 -25.83 -8.17 6.93
CA ASP A 385 -25.13 -7.52 8.04
C ASP A 385 -25.56 -6.07 8.31
N PHE A 386 -26.57 -5.57 7.59
CA PHE A 386 -27.22 -4.29 7.90
C PHE A 386 -28.35 -4.42 8.93
N PHE A 387 -28.67 -5.64 9.41
CA PHE A 387 -29.85 -5.90 10.26
C PHE A 387 -29.60 -6.70 11.56
N ILE A 388 -28.35 -6.89 11.99
CA ILE A 388 -28.06 -7.62 13.26
C ILE A 388 -27.57 -6.71 14.39
N GLU A 389 -27.85 -5.39 14.35
CA GLU A 389 -27.52 -4.51 15.49
C GLU A 389 -28.65 -3.66 16.09
N GLU A 390 -29.92 -3.90 15.75
CA GLU A 390 -31.04 -3.19 16.41
C GLU A 390 -32.22 -4.09 16.80
N LYS A 391 -31.95 -5.29 17.31
CA LYS A 391 -32.97 -6.07 18.03
C LYS A 391 -32.37 -6.86 19.19
N LYS A 392 -31.95 -6.14 20.22
CA LYS A 392 -31.88 -6.60 21.63
C LYS A 392 -31.50 -5.42 22.52
N ILE A 393 -32.48 -4.57 22.83
CA ILE A 393 -32.77 -3.96 24.14
C ILE A 393 -34.16 -3.33 23.95
N ALA A 394 -35.18 -4.16 24.14
CA ALA A 394 -36.50 -3.73 24.59
C ALA A 394 -37.10 -4.95 25.28
N ASP A 395 -37.57 -4.73 26.49
CA ASP A 395 -38.31 -5.64 27.36
C ASP A 395 -37.49 -6.63 28.19
N THR A 396 -36.67 -6.10 29.10
CA THR A 396 -36.66 -6.60 30.49
C THR A 396 -36.27 -5.47 31.46
N VAL A 397 -37.28 -4.72 31.89
CA VAL A 397 -37.64 -4.26 33.26
C VAL A 397 -38.66 -3.14 33.12
#